data_AF-A0A222VIV9-F1
#
_entry.id   AF-A0A222VIV9-F1
#
_cell.length_a   1.000
_cell.length_b   1.000
_cell.length_c   1.000
_cell.angle_alpha   90.00
_cell.angle_beta   90.00
_cell.angle_gamma   90.00
#
_symmetry.space_group_name_H-M   'P 1'
#
loop_
_entity.id
_entity.type
_entity.pdbx_description
1 polymer ?
#
loop_
_entity_poly.entity_id
_entity_poly.type
_entity_poly.pdbx_seq_one_letter_code
_entity_poly.pdbx_strand_id
1 'polypeptide(L)'
;MRPGELRSTISKDLPEERQRFANALRDMYDSIPAVDGRRTSQSKLLKAMEASYASRSSLCRYLQGKNLPTEDFVQKFHKAISELTTGILPLTCEELLSMRQHAEGVDGRRRTARQASAVHKLDEAERRIDELGVGNATPIALPVPRETGDRQGNKFAGRPAPQAATEVIQLAKLGQYEQTVTLLSRLSEHLDTDELALSVAHLRAEQYDDLADTLVQICGREDQRQVIRLSITLREHQLPGDADALLRMII
;
A
#
# COMPACT_ATOMS: atom_id res chain seq x y z
N MET A 1 29.32 -7.26 -5.39
CA MET A 1 29.28 -5.86 -5.82
C MET A 1 30.68 -5.27 -5.73
N ARG A 2 31.23 -4.81 -6.86
CA ARG A 2 32.57 -4.21 -6.91
C ARG A 2 32.50 -2.74 -6.48
N PRO A 3 33.55 -2.17 -5.86
CA PRO A 3 33.59 -0.77 -5.38
C PRO A 3 33.51 0.33 -6.47
N GLY A 4 33.02 0.03 -7.68
CA GLY A 4 32.77 0.98 -8.78
C GLY A 4 31.29 1.10 -9.22
N GLU A 5 30.38 0.27 -8.73
CA GLU A 5 28.97 0.23 -9.19
C GLU A 5 28.08 1.37 -8.63
N LEU A 6 28.62 2.21 -7.75
CA LEU A 6 27.89 3.37 -7.19
C LEU A 6 27.87 4.58 -8.13
N ARG A 7 28.60 4.53 -9.26
CA ARG A 7 28.38 5.45 -10.38
C ARG A 7 27.23 5.01 -11.28
N SER A 8 26.17 4.47 -10.68
CA SER A 8 24.90 4.46 -11.38
C SER A 8 24.52 5.93 -11.57
N THR A 9 24.48 6.33 -12.84
CA THR A 9 24.06 7.65 -13.27
C THR A 9 22.69 7.93 -12.68
N ILE A 10 22.56 9.09 -12.03
CA ILE A 10 21.25 9.60 -11.64
C ILE A 10 20.46 9.73 -12.95
N SER A 11 19.24 9.18 -12.97
CA SER A 11 18.43 9.21 -14.19
C SER A 11 18.16 10.67 -14.59
N LYS A 12 18.39 10.98 -15.86
CA LYS A 12 18.11 12.30 -16.45
C LYS A 12 16.61 12.60 -16.53
N ASP A 13 15.76 11.59 -16.36
CA ASP A 13 14.30 11.71 -16.44
C ASP A 13 13.68 12.23 -15.12
N LEU A 14 14.49 12.31 -14.06
CA LEU A 14 14.09 12.86 -12.78
C LEU A 14 14.00 14.39 -12.86
N PRO A 15 13.09 15.03 -12.11
CA PRO A 15 13.09 16.49 -11.99
C PRO A 15 14.44 17.02 -11.51
N GLU A 16 14.82 18.22 -11.95
CA GLU A 16 16.12 18.82 -11.61
C GLU A 16 16.34 18.90 -10.10
N GLU A 17 15.30 19.22 -9.34
CA GLU A 17 15.34 19.34 -7.89
C GLU A 17 15.67 18.00 -7.22
N ARG A 18 15.13 16.90 -7.75
CA ARG A 18 15.47 15.54 -7.32
C ARG A 18 16.90 15.17 -7.66
N GLN A 19 17.36 15.54 -8.85
CA GLN A 19 18.74 15.30 -9.27
C GLN A 19 19.71 16.06 -8.36
N ARG A 20 19.42 17.34 -8.08
CA ARG A 20 20.20 18.19 -7.17
C ARG A 20 20.26 17.60 -5.76
N PHE A 21 19.12 17.20 -5.20
CA PHE A 21 19.09 16.58 -3.87
C PHE A 21 19.88 15.25 -3.82
N ALA A 22 19.74 14.39 -4.84
CA ALA A 22 20.47 13.14 -4.91
C ALA A 22 21.99 13.33 -5.09
N ASN A 23 22.41 14.35 -5.85
CA ASN A 23 23.81 14.75 -5.95
C ASN A 23 24.34 15.26 -4.61
N ALA A 24 23.59 16.12 -3.91
CA ALA A 24 23.97 16.61 -2.59
C ALA A 24 24.18 15.47 -1.58
N LEU A 25 23.30 14.47 -1.56
CA LEU A 25 23.49 13.28 -0.72
C LEU A 25 24.74 12.48 -1.11
N ARG A 26 25.07 12.42 -2.41
CA ARG A 26 26.27 11.73 -2.91
C ARG A 26 27.54 12.48 -2.55
N ASP A 27 27.55 13.80 -2.66
CA ASP A 27 28.69 14.63 -2.31
C ASP A 27 28.99 14.55 -0.82
N MET A 28 27.94 14.58 0.02
CA MET A 28 28.05 14.31 1.46
C MET A 28 28.58 12.91 1.76
N TYR A 29 28.11 11.89 1.02
CA TYR A 29 28.60 10.52 1.21
C TYR A 29 30.07 10.36 0.81
N ASP A 30 30.49 11.02 -0.28
CA ASP A 30 31.85 10.98 -0.79
C ASP A 30 32.83 11.82 0.07
N SER A 31 32.34 12.71 0.95
CA SER A 31 33.17 13.44 1.91
C SER A 31 33.67 12.57 3.08
N ILE A 32 33.11 11.38 3.26
CA ILE A 32 33.56 10.47 4.31
C ILE A 32 34.97 9.94 3.93
N PRO A 33 35.98 10.15 4.79
CA PRO A 33 37.35 9.75 4.47
C PRO A 33 37.45 8.24 4.22
N ALA A 34 38.27 7.88 3.23
CA ALA A 34 38.61 6.48 2.99
C ALA A 34 39.54 5.98 4.11
N VAL A 35 39.18 4.88 4.75
CA VAL A 35 40.09 4.19 5.69
C VAL A 35 40.96 3.25 4.85
N ASP A 36 42.27 3.40 4.94
CA ASP A 36 43.27 2.60 4.20
C ASP A 36 43.17 2.70 2.66
N GLY A 37 42.77 3.86 2.15
CA GLY A 37 42.55 4.07 0.71
C GLY A 37 41.34 3.32 0.14
N ARG A 38 40.57 2.63 0.99
CA ARG A 38 39.30 1.99 0.62
C ARG A 38 38.14 2.89 1.03
N ARG A 39 37.25 3.16 0.07
CA ARG A 39 36.02 3.94 0.32
C ARG A 39 35.26 3.37 1.52
N THR A 40 34.75 4.25 2.38
CA THR A 40 33.97 3.85 3.54
C THR A 40 32.79 3.00 3.11
N SER A 41 32.74 1.76 3.62
CA SER A 41 31.67 0.82 3.31
C SER A 41 30.31 1.39 3.72
N GLN A 42 29.31 1.24 2.86
CA GLN A 42 27.90 1.57 3.17
C GLN A 42 27.44 0.93 4.49
N SER A 43 27.97 -0.25 4.83
CA SER A 43 27.67 -0.90 6.10
C SER A 43 28.14 -0.10 7.32
N LYS A 44 29.23 0.68 7.22
CA LYS A 44 29.73 1.52 8.31
C LYS A 44 28.82 2.73 8.53
N LEU A 45 28.38 3.37 7.45
CA LEU A 45 27.40 4.46 7.53
C LEU A 45 26.07 3.96 8.10
N LEU A 46 25.55 2.84 7.58
CA LEU A 46 24.29 2.27 8.09
C LEU A 46 24.38 1.82 9.55
N LYS A 47 25.56 1.37 10.01
CA LYS A 47 25.81 1.10 11.43
C LYS A 47 25.80 2.39 12.26
N ALA A 48 26.43 3.46 11.77
CA ALA A 48 26.44 4.76 12.43
C ALA A 48 25.05 5.40 12.49
N MET A 49 24.20 5.15 11.48
CA MET A 49 22.80 5.58 11.48
C MET A 49 21.88 4.75 12.39
N GLU A 50 22.43 3.73 13.08
CA GLU A 50 21.71 2.70 13.83
C GLU A 50 20.79 1.85 12.92
N ALA A 51 20.97 0.53 12.94
CA ALA A 51 20.57 -0.39 11.86
C ALA A 51 19.07 -0.47 11.48
N SER A 52 18.18 0.31 12.10
CA SER A 52 16.72 0.24 11.89
C SER A 52 16.17 1.12 10.76
N TYR A 53 16.89 2.15 10.28
CA TYR A 53 16.28 3.18 9.42
C TYR A 53 16.31 2.90 7.92
N ALA A 54 17.31 2.17 7.43
CA ALA A 54 17.43 1.91 6.00
C ALA A 54 18.21 0.63 5.67
N SER A 55 17.66 -0.15 4.74
CA SER A 55 18.44 -1.19 4.07
C SER A 55 19.49 -0.56 3.15
N ARG A 56 20.55 -1.32 2.83
CA ARG A 56 21.53 -0.95 1.79
C ARG A 56 20.87 -0.59 0.46
N SER A 57 19.82 -1.30 0.09
CA SER A 57 19.04 -1.05 -1.13
C SER A 57 18.32 0.30 -1.08
N SER A 58 17.77 0.68 0.08
CA SER A 58 17.11 1.98 0.28
C SER A 58 18.10 3.13 0.13
N LEU A 59 19.27 3.02 0.78
CA LEU A 59 20.35 4.01 0.66
C LEU A 59 20.78 4.19 -0.80
N CYS A 60 20.99 3.10 -1.54
CA CYS A 60 21.32 3.17 -2.96
C CYS A 60 20.22 3.88 -3.78
N ARG A 61 18.94 3.64 -3.48
CA ARG A 61 17.83 4.31 -4.18
C ARG A 61 17.79 5.82 -3.87
N TYR A 62 18.11 6.22 -2.64
CA TYR A 62 18.20 7.64 -2.26
C TYR A 62 19.37 8.34 -2.97
N LEU A 63 20.55 7.74 -2.98
CA LEU A 63 21.74 8.25 -3.68
C LEU A 63 21.62 8.26 -5.21
N GLN A 64 20.60 7.58 -5.75
CA GLN A 64 20.24 7.60 -7.18
C GLN A 64 19.07 8.56 -7.48
N GLY A 65 18.48 9.18 -6.46
CA GLY A 65 17.29 10.03 -6.62
C GLY A 65 16.01 9.27 -7.00
N LYS A 66 16.00 7.94 -6.91
CA LYS A 66 14.83 7.11 -7.23
C LYS A 66 13.74 7.23 -6.19
N ASN A 67 14.13 7.35 -4.92
CA ASN A 67 13.22 7.59 -3.80
C ASN A 67 13.65 8.84 -3.05
N LEU A 68 12.68 9.53 -2.45
CA LEU A 68 12.93 10.57 -1.46
C LEU A 68 12.97 9.93 -0.07
N PRO A 69 14.03 10.15 0.72
CA PRO A 69 14.06 9.73 2.12
C PRO A 69 13.12 10.60 2.97
N THR A 70 12.79 10.10 4.16
CA THR A 70 12.08 10.85 5.21
C THR A 70 13.00 11.93 5.80
N GLU A 71 12.41 12.93 6.46
CA GLU A 71 13.19 13.99 7.14
C GLU A 71 14.09 13.42 8.25
N ASP A 72 13.54 12.51 9.05
CA ASP A 72 14.28 11.79 10.10
C ASP A 72 15.49 11.03 9.53
N PHE A 73 15.36 10.42 8.34
CA PHE A 73 16.50 9.80 7.67
C PHE A 73 17.56 10.83 7.30
N VAL A 74 17.18 11.99 6.76
CA VAL A 74 18.13 13.06 6.36
C VAL A 74 18.90 13.57 7.57
N GLN A 75 18.22 13.79 8.69
CA GLN A 75 18.84 14.23 9.94
C GLN A 75 19.86 13.21 10.46
N LYS A 76 19.48 11.92 10.51
CA LYS A 76 20.38 10.84 10.95
C LYS A 76 21.53 10.61 9.98
N PHE A 77 21.28 10.74 8.68
CA PHE A 77 22.31 10.65 7.65
C PHE A 77 23.34 11.77 7.82
N HIS A 78 22.89 13.02 8.00
CA HIS A 78 23.78 14.16 8.25
C HIS A 78 24.58 13.97 9.54
N LYS A 79 23.91 13.59 10.64
CA LYS A 79 24.55 13.30 11.92
C LYS A 79 25.62 12.22 11.79
N ALA A 80 25.30 11.08 11.16
CA ALA A 80 26.24 9.99 10.97
C ALA A 80 27.46 10.40 10.11
N ILE A 81 27.26 11.24 9.09
CA ILE A 81 28.37 11.76 8.28
C ILE A 81 29.22 12.74 9.08
N SER A 82 28.60 13.59 9.92
CA SER A 82 29.31 14.52 10.80
C SER A 82 30.18 13.79 11.83
N GLU A 83 29.74 12.64 12.32
CA GLU A 83 30.52 11.81 13.25
C GLU A 83 31.66 11.05 12.54
N LEU A 84 31.45 10.69 11.27
CA LEU A 84 32.44 9.95 10.47
C LEU A 84 33.45 10.87 9.77
N THR A 85 33.22 12.17 9.73
CA THR A 85 34.04 13.16 9.00
C THR A 85 34.64 14.15 9.99
N THR A 86 35.95 14.35 9.92
CA THR A 86 36.67 15.28 10.82
C THR A 86 36.77 16.71 10.29
N GLY A 87 36.12 17.01 9.16
CA GLY A 87 36.19 18.28 8.44
C GLY A 87 34.85 19.00 8.30
N ILE A 88 34.90 20.19 7.71
CA ILE A 88 33.70 20.98 7.38
C ILE A 88 32.88 20.22 6.35
N LEU A 89 31.62 19.94 6.67
CA LEU A 89 30.69 19.31 5.75
C LEU A 89 30.32 20.27 4.62
N PRO A 90 30.15 19.78 3.38
CA PRO A 90 29.82 20.63 2.25
C PRO A 90 28.43 21.28 2.37
N LEU A 91 27.53 20.68 3.16
CA LEU A 91 26.17 21.16 3.39
C LEU A 91 25.76 20.99 4.85
N THR A 92 24.95 21.93 5.32
CA THR A 92 24.26 21.86 6.61
C THR A 92 23.04 20.94 6.55
N CYS A 93 22.54 20.50 7.71
CA CYS A 93 21.33 19.68 7.79
C CYS A 93 20.09 20.46 7.27
N GLU A 94 20.01 21.75 7.57
CA GLU A 94 18.92 22.63 7.13
C GLU A 94 18.88 22.78 5.61
N GLU A 95 20.03 22.96 4.96
CA GLU A 95 20.12 23.02 3.49
C GLU A 95 19.66 21.70 2.85
N LEU A 96 20.07 20.56 3.40
CA LEU A 96 19.63 19.25 2.91
C LEU A 96 18.11 19.05 3.06
N LEU A 97 17.53 19.47 4.19
CA LEU A 97 16.09 19.41 4.41
C LEU A 97 15.32 20.35 3.48
N SER A 98 15.82 21.56 3.25
CA SER A 98 15.25 22.50 2.28
C SER A 98 15.26 21.90 0.86
N MET A 99 16.38 21.31 0.43
CA MET A 99 16.46 20.62 -0.86
C MET A 99 15.49 19.43 -0.96
N ARG A 100 15.31 18.66 0.11
CA ARG A 100 14.31 17.58 0.19
C ARG A 100 12.89 18.12 -0.03
N GLN A 101 12.52 19.19 0.66
CA GLN A 101 11.18 19.79 0.56
C GLN A 101 10.89 20.31 -0.85
N HIS A 102 11.87 20.95 -1.50
CA HIS A 102 11.73 21.35 -2.91
C HIS A 102 11.53 20.15 -3.84
N ALA A 103 12.31 19.08 -3.67
CA ALA A 103 12.16 17.86 -4.45
C ALA A 103 10.80 17.17 -4.23
N GLU A 104 10.29 17.16 -2.99
CA GLU A 104 8.97 16.62 -2.63
C GLU A 104 7.83 17.43 -3.27
N GLY A 105 7.91 18.76 -3.25
CA GLY A 105 6.89 19.63 -3.85
C GLY A 105 6.76 19.46 -5.37
N VAL A 106 7.83 19.08 -6.07
CA VAL A 106 7.80 18.81 -7.52
C VAL A 106 7.22 17.43 -7.81
N ASP A 107 7.55 16.44 -6.99
CA ASP A 107 6.99 15.09 -7.09
C ASP A 107 5.50 15.03 -6.77
N GLY A 108 5.07 15.76 -5.73
CA GLY A 108 3.66 15.88 -5.36
C GLY A 108 2.85 16.39 -6.55
N ARG A 109 3.28 17.50 -7.17
CA ARG A 109 2.65 18.07 -8.36
C ARG A 109 2.61 17.09 -9.53
N ARG A 110 3.67 16.33 -9.79
CA ARG A 110 3.69 15.29 -10.84
C ARG A 110 2.76 14.13 -10.53
N ARG A 111 2.67 13.67 -9.29
CA ARG A 111 1.74 12.61 -8.88
C ARG A 111 0.30 13.06 -9.07
N THR A 112 -0.05 14.26 -8.61
CA THR A 112 -1.39 14.82 -8.79
C THR A 112 -1.72 15.00 -10.27
N ALA A 113 -0.79 15.50 -11.10
CA ALA A 113 -1.01 15.64 -12.54
C ALA A 113 -1.17 14.28 -13.26
N ARG A 114 -0.38 13.27 -12.88
CA ARG A 114 -0.53 11.91 -13.41
C ARG A 114 -1.86 11.28 -13.00
N GLN A 115 -2.26 11.47 -11.75
CA GLN A 115 -3.55 10.98 -11.25
C GLN A 115 -4.71 11.69 -11.97
N ALA A 116 -4.66 13.01 -12.13
CA ALA A 116 -5.66 13.76 -12.90
C ALA A 116 -5.73 13.31 -14.37
N SER A 117 -4.57 13.06 -15.01
CA SER A 117 -4.56 12.52 -16.38
C SER A 117 -5.10 11.09 -16.46
N ALA A 118 -4.85 10.25 -15.45
CA ALA A 118 -5.42 8.90 -15.40
C ALA A 118 -6.93 8.94 -15.22
N VAL A 119 -7.44 9.82 -14.33
CA VAL A 119 -8.87 10.06 -14.16
C VAL A 119 -9.49 10.54 -15.46
N HIS A 120 -8.90 11.54 -16.13
CA HIS A 120 -9.41 12.00 -17.42
C HIS A 120 -9.44 10.90 -18.50
N LYS A 121 -8.45 10.00 -18.52
CA LYS A 121 -8.43 8.86 -19.45
C LYS A 121 -9.53 7.83 -19.13
N LEU A 122 -9.85 7.65 -17.85
CA LEU A 122 -10.97 6.81 -17.42
C LEU A 122 -12.30 7.45 -17.83
N ASP A 123 -12.49 8.74 -17.56
CA ASP A 123 -13.69 9.49 -17.97
C ASP A 123 -13.89 9.46 -19.50
N GLU A 124 -12.80 9.57 -20.28
CA GLU A 124 -12.86 9.46 -21.73
C GLU A 124 -13.21 8.03 -22.19
N ALA A 125 -12.70 7.01 -21.51
CA ALA A 125 -13.06 5.62 -21.80
C ALA A 125 -14.52 5.32 -21.47
N GLU A 126 -15.05 5.85 -20.36
CA GLU A 126 -16.46 5.75 -19.99
C GLU A 126 -17.36 6.41 -21.04
N ARG A 127 -17.03 7.64 -21.48
CA ARG A 127 -17.78 8.30 -22.55
C ARG A 127 -17.77 7.52 -23.86
N ARG A 128 -16.65 6.88 -24.22
CA ARG A 128 -16.60 6.02 -25.41
C ARG A 128 -17.47 4.79 -25.28
N ILE A 129 -17.65 4.23 -24.08
CA ILE A 129 -18.57 3.13 -23.85
C ILE A 129 -20.02 3.61 -24.02
N ASP A 130 -20.36 4.79 -23.49
CA ASP A 130 -21.69 5.39 -23.66
C ASP A 130 -21.99 5.75 -25.13
N GLU A 131 -21.00 6.25 -25.87
CA GLU A 131 -21.11 6.54 -27.31
C GLU A 131 -21.22 5.27 -28.17
N LEU A 132 -20.64 4.16 -27.72
CA LEU A 132 -20.83 2.83 -28.31
C LEU A 132 -22.14 2.15 -27.83
N GLY A 133 -22.90 2.84 -26.98
CA GLY A 133 -24.28 2.51 -26.61
C GLY A 133 -25.21 2.55 -27.81
N VAL A 134 -25.26 1.41 -28.51
CA VAL A 134 -26.42 0.78 -29.15
C VAL A 134 -27.65 1.70 -29.19
N GLY A 135 -27.74 2.49 -30.26
CA GLY A 135 -28.94 3.25 -30.55
C GLY A 135 -30.14 2.32 -30.74
N ASN A 136 -31.20 2.55 -29.95
CA ASN A 136 -32.62 2.47 -30.31
C ASN A 136 -33.03 1.47 -31.41
N ALA A 137 -32.65 0.21 -31.31
CA ALA A 137 -33.30 -0.86 -32.07
C ALA A 137 -34.40 -1.47 -31.18
N THR A 138 -35.64 -1.39 -31.65
CA THR A 138 -36.77 -2.14 -31.08
C THR A 138 -36.35 -3.59 -30.82
N PRO A 139 -36.62 -4.15 -29.63
CA PRO A 139 -36.07 -5.43 -29.24
C PRO A 139 -36.76 -6.54 -30.05
N ILE A 140 -36.14 -6.93 -31.17
CA ILE A 140 -36.34 -8.27 -31.71
C ILE A 140 -35.70 -9.18 -30.68
N ALA A 141 -36.56 -9.91 -29.95
CA ALA A 141 -36.17 -10.92 -28.99
C ALA A 141 -35.35 -12.00 -29.72
N LEU A 142 -34.03 -11.79 -29.78
CA LEU A 142 -33.09 -12.86 -30.01
C LEU A 142 -33.26 -13.85 -28.85
N PRO A 143 -33.22 -15.16 -29.13
CA PRO A 143 -33.30 -16.18 -28.10
C PRO A 143 -32.00 -16.13 -27.29
N VAL A 144 -31.96 -15.26 -26.29
CA VAL A 144 -30.90 -15.25 -25.29
C VAL A 144 -31.07 -16.53 -24.47
N PRO A 145 -30.03 -17.38 -24.35
CA PRO A 145 -30.02 -18.43 -23.33
C PRO A 145 -30.31 -17.79 -21.97
N ARG A 146 -31.33 -18.30 -21.27
CA ARG A 146 -31.75 -17.77 -19.98
C ARG A 146 -30.63 -17.94 -18.93
N GLU A 147 -30.43 -16.88 -18.16
CA GLU A 147 -29.86 -16.86 -16.79
C GLU A 147 -28.44 -17.40 -16.56
N THR A 148 -27.42 -16.86 -17.24
CA THR A 148 -26.07 -16.86 -16.64
C THR A 148 -25.37 -15.52 -16.86
N GLY A 149 -25.43 -14.69 -15.82
CA GLY A 149 -24.68 -13.44 -15.71
C GLY A 149 -23.18 -13.66 -15.89
N ASP A 150 -22.51 -12.56 -16.21
CA ASP A 150 -21.07 -12.44 -16.46
C ASP A 150 -20.26 -13.23 -15.42
N ARG A 151 -19.64 -14.33 -15.87
CA ARG A 151 -18.96 -15.30 -15.01
C ARG A 151 -17.56 -14.80 -14.65
N GLN A 152 -17.47 -13.73 -13.87
CA GLN A 152 -16.41 -13.66 -12.87
C GLN A 152 -16.75 -14.68 -11.79
N GLY A 153 -16.52 -15.96 -12.10
CA GLY A 153 -16.74 -17.05 -11.17
C GLY A 153 -16.06 -16.72 -9.86
N ASN A 154 -16.85 -16.69 -8.79
CA ASN A 154 -16.37 -16.52 -7.42
C ASN A 154 -15.20 -17.49 -7.25
N LYS A 155 -13.97 -16.96 -7.08
CA LYS A 155 -12.73 -17.75 -6.96
C LYS A 155 -12.79 -18.74 -5.78
N PHE A 156 -13.82 -18.64 -4.95
CA PHE A 156 -14.02 -19.38 -3.73
C PHE A 156 -15.35 -20.16 -3.71
N ALA A 157 -16.11 -20.21 -4.82
CA ALA A 157 -17.24 -21.12 -4.94
C ALA A 157 -16.76 -22.57 -4.72
N GLY A 158 -17.17 -23.17 -3.60
CA GLY A 158 -16.76 -24.51 -3.20
C GLY A 158 -15.55 -24.59 -2.26
N ARG A 159 -14.99 -23.47 -1.78
CA ARG A 159 -14.06 -23.55 -0.64
C ARG A 159 -14.85 -23.91 0.64
N PRO A 160 -14.34 -24.83 1.46
CA PRO A 160 -14.96 -25.14 2.74
C PRO A 160 -14.95 -23.89 3.62
N ALA A 161 -16.06 -23.67 4.32
CA ALA A 161 -16.15 -22.60 5.29
C ALA A 161 -15.05 -22.76 6.36
N PRO A 162 -14.44 -21.66 6.83
CA PRO A 162 -13.56 -21.70 7.99
C PRO A 162 -14.26 -22.41 9.14
N GLN A 163 -13.58 -23.36 9.79
CA GLN A 163 -14.17 -24.17 10.87
C GLN A 163 -14.79 -23.30 11.97
N ALA A 164 -14.17 -22.16 12.25
CA ALA A 164 -14.65 -21.22 13.25
C ALA A 164 -15.93 -20.47 12.83
N ALA A 165 -16.18 -20.23 11.55
CA ALA A 165 -17.46 -19.66 11.08
C ALA A 165 -18.61 -20.66 11.31
N THR A 166 -18.34 -21.96 11.08
CA THR A 166 -19.29 -23.03 11.39
C THR A 166 -19.59 -23.12 12.90
N GLU A 167 -18.57 -22.94 13.73
CA GLU A 167 -18.71 -22.95 15.19
C GLU A 167 -19.54 -21.76 15.70
N VAL A 168 -19.32 -20.56 15.16
CA VAL A 168 -20.14 -19.37 15.43
C VAL A 168 -21.61 -19.65 15.12
N ILE A 169 -21.91 -20.27 13.97
CA ILE A 169 -23.28 -20.62 13.58
C ILE A 169 -23.87 -21.65 14.55
N GLN A 170 -23.10 -22.64 15.00
CA GLN A 170 -23.57 -23.63 15.97
C GLN A 170 -23.91 -23.00 17.32
N LEU A 171 -23.05 -22.11 17.83
CA LEU A 171 -23.29 -21.39 19.09
C LEU A 171 -24.53 -20.49 18.99
N ALA A 172 -24.71 -19.83 17.84
CA ALA A 172 -25.90 -19.02 17.57
C ALA A 172 -27.18 -19.87 17.54
N LYS A 173 -27.15 -21.05 16.91
CA LYS A 173 -28.27 -22.01 16.90
C LYS A 173 -28.64 -22.51 18.30
N LEU A 174 -27.66 -22.61 19.21
CA LEU A 174 -27.88 -22.99 20.61
C LEU A 174 -28.32 -21.80 21.50
N GLY A 175 -28.47 -20.60 20.94
CA GLY A 175 -28.84 -19.39 21.68
C GLY A 175 -27.74 -18.85 22.60
N GLN A 176 -26.49 -19.26 22.39
CA GLN A 176 -25.35 -18.86 23.22
C GLN A 176 -24.71 -17.56 22.68
N TYR A 177 -25.48 -16.46 22.72
CA TYR A 177 -25.11 -15.19 22.12
C TYR A 177 -23.81 -14.60 22.67
N GLU A 178 -23.58 -14.67 23.99
CA GLU A 178 -22.36 -14.16 24.63
C GLU A 178 -21.10 -14.87 24.12
N GLN A 179 -21.17 -16.20 23.97
CA GLN A 179 -20.07 -17.01 23.45
C GLN A 179 -19.87 -16.75 21.95
N THR A 180 -20.95 -16.53 21.22
CA THR A 180 -20.92 -16.19 19.79
C THR A 180 -20.17 -14.88 19.56
N VAL A 181 -20.50 -13.82 20.29
CA VAL A 181 -19.82 -12.51 20.19
C VAL A 181 -18.36 -12.61 20.63
N THR A 182 -18.07 -13.36 21.70
CA THR A 182 -16.70 -13.60 22.16
C THR A 182 -15.86 -14.29 21.08
N LEU A 183 -16.44 -15.28 20.40
CA LEU A 183 -15.77 -15.99 19.31
C LEU A 183 -15.56 -15.07 18.10
N LEU A 184 -16.56 -14.30 17.69
CA LEU A 184 -16.44 -13.31 16.60
C LEU A 184 -15.31 -12.30 16.83
N SER A 185 -15.16 -11.78 18.06
CA SER A 185 -14.05 -10.89 18.41
C SER A 185 -12.70 -11.59 18.26
N ARG A 186 -12.58 -12.84 18.73
CA ARG A 186 -11.33 -13.61 18.57
C ARG A 186 -11.01 -13.92 17.12
N LEU A 187 -12.01 -14.07 16.26
CA LEU A 187 -11.79 -14.32 14.83
C LEU A 187 -11.08 -13.15 14.17
N SER A 188 -11.51 -11.92 14.46
CA SER A 188 -10.86 -10.71 13.93
C SER A 188 -9.36 -10.64 14.31
N GLU A 189 -9.01 -11.08 15.52
CA GLU A 189 -7.63 -11.06 16.01
C GLU A 189 -6.72 -12.15 15.41
N HIS A 190 -7.28 -13.30 15.01
CA HIS A 190 -6.48 -14.50 14.68
C HIS A 190 -6.56 -14.94 13.22
N LEU A 191 -7.62 -14.56 12.49
CA LEU A 191 -7.81 -14.97 11.12
C LEU A 191 -7.13 -14.01 10.14
N ASP A 192 -6.70 -14.58 9.01
CA ASP A 192 -6.33 -13.83 7.81
C ASP A 192 -7.53 -13.01 7.29
N THR A 193 -7.25 -11.89 6.62
CA THR A 193 -8.21 -11.14 5.82
C THR A 193 -9.03 -12.02 4.86
N ASP A 194 -8.42 -13.00 4.21
CA ASP A 194 -9.10 -13.95 3.32
C ASP A 194 -10.04 -14.88 4.09
N GLU A 195 -9.61 -15.38 5.25
CA GLU A 195 -10.42 -16.24 6.11
C GLU A 195 -11.58 -15.49 6.77
N LEU A 196 -11.37 -14.21 7.11
CA LEU A 196 -12.41 -13.32 7.60
C LEU A 196 -13.47 -13.06 6.52
N ALA A 197 -13.04 -12.74 5.29
CA ALA A 197 -13.97 -12.51 4.20
C ALA A 197 -14.77 -13.78 3.85
N LEU A 198 -14.13 -14.96 3.89
CA LEU A 198 -14.81 -16.25 3.76
C LEU A 198 -15.80 -16.50 4.91
N SER A 199 -15.48 -16.09 6.13
CA SER A 199 -16.37 -16.21 7.28
C SER A 199 -17.61 -15.33 7.12
N VAL A 200 -17.45 -14.08 6.68
CA VAL A 200 -18.58 -13.19 6.37
C VAL A 200 -19.43 -13.78 5.25
N ALA A 201 -18.80 -14.24 4.16
CA ALA A 201 -19.52 -14.89 3.05
C ALA A 201 -20.31 -16.13 3.49
N HIS A 202 -19.73 -16.93 4.39
CA HIS A 202 -20.41 -18.11 4.91
C HIS A 202 -21.60 -17.75 5.80
N LEU A 203 -21.46 -16.76 6.69
CA LEU A 203 -22.56 -16.26 7.52
C LEU A 203 -23.73 -15.73 6.67
N ARG A 204 -23.42 -14.98 5.60
CA ARG A 204 -24.42 -14.50 4.63
C ARG A 204 -25.11 -15.65 3.89
N ALA A 205 -24.35 -16.63 3.42
CA ALA A 205 -24.91 -17.79 2.72
C ALA A 205 -25.87 -18.60 3.59
N GLU A 206 -25.60 -18.69 4.90
CA GLU A 206 -26.42 -19.38 5.89
C GLU A 206 -27.51 -18.48 6.52
N GLN A 207 -27.71 -17.27 6.00
CA GLN A 207 -28.72 -16.29 6.44
C GLN A 207 -28.55 -15.78 7.89
N TYR A 208 -27.32 -15.79 8.42
CA TYR A 208 -26.97 -15.18 9.71
C TYR A 208 -26.50 -13.74 9.52
N ASP A 209 -27.38 -12.91 8.96
CA ASP A 209 -27.04 -11.55 8.55
C ASP A 209 -26.57 -10.66 9.70
N ASP A 210 -27.22 -10.74 10.86
CA ASP A 210 -26.84 -9.96 12.05
C ASP A 210 -25.44 -10.31 12.56
N LEU A 211 -25.03 -11.58 12.44
CA LEU A 211 -23.69 -12.03 12.85
C LEU A 211 -22.63 -11.57 11.85
N ALA A 212 -22.96 -11.60 10.55
CA ALA A 212 -22.10 -11.05 9.51
C ALA A 212 -21.90 -9.54 9.71
N ASP A 213 -22.98 -8.78 9.99
CA ASP A 213 -22.92 -7.35 10.31
C ASP A 213 -22.07 -7.08 11.55
N THR A 214 -22.23 -7.91 12.60
CA THR A 214 -21.43 -7.79 13.82
C THR A 214 -19.94 -8.02 13.54
N LEU A 215 -19.60 -9.05 12.76
CA LEU A 215 -18.21 -9.32 12.39
C LEU A 215 -17.61 -8.16 11.57
N VAL A 216 -18.37 -7.63 10.61
CA VAL A 216 -17.98 -6.46 9.80
C VAL A 216 -17.76 -5.24 10.70
N GLN A 217 -18.62 -4.99 11.68
CA GLN A 217 -18.46 -3.89 12.64
C GLN A 217 -17.23 -4.06 13.54
N ILE A 218 -16.93 -5.28 13.97
CA ILE A 218 -15.72 -5.57 14.76
C ILE A 218 -14.48 -5.28 13.92
N CYS A 219 -14.41 -5.82 12.70
CA CYS A 219 -13.30 -5.58 11.79
C CYS A 219 -13.15 -4.10 11.40
N GLY A 220 -14.25 -3.36 11.29
CA GLY A 220 -14.24 -1.92 10.99
C GLY A 220 -13.57 -1.05 12.06
N ARG A 221 -13.32 -1.58 13.26
CA ARG A 221 -12.60 -0.89 14.37
C ARG A 221 -11.10 -1.16 14.37
N GLU A 222 -10.60 -2.02 13.49
CA GLU A 222 -9.19 -2.35 13.38
C GLU A 222 -8.38 -1.25 12.66
N ASP A 223 -7.09 -1.51 12.42
CA ASP A 223 -6.22 -0.59 11.70
C ASP A 223 -6.78 -0.30 10.30
N GLN A 224 -6.73 0.96 9.88
CA GLN A 224 -7.25 1.43 8.59
C GLN A 224 -6.70 0.60 7.40
N ARG A 225 -5.46 0.11 7.49
CA ARG A 225 -4.89 -0.72 6.42
C ARG A 225 -5.53 -2.11 6.33
N GLN A 226 -5.90 -2.70 7.47
CA GLN A 226 -6.61 -3.98 7.51
C GLN A 226 -8.02 -3.81 6.94
N VAL A 227 -8.74 -2.75 7.32
CA VAL A 227 -10.09 -2.49 6.80
C VAL A 227 -10.09 -2.28 5.28
N ILE A 228 -9.12 -1.54 4.74
CA ILE A 228 -8.98 -1.36 3.28
C ILE A 228 -8.71 -2.72 2.61
N ARG A 229 -7.80 -3.55 3.14
CA ARG A 229 -7.51 -4.88 2.57
C ARG A 229 -8.75 -5.77 2.60
N LEU A 230 -9.43 -5.83 3.74
CA LEU A 230 -10.66 -6.62 3.89
C LEU A 230 -11.76 -6.15 2.94
N SER A 231 -11.91 -4.84 2.73
CA SER A 231 -12.90 -4.31 1.78
C SER A 231 -12.61 -4.72 0.32
N ILE A 232 -11.33 -4.80 -0.06
CA ILE A 232 -10.92 -5.29 -1.39
C ILE A 232 -11.27 -6.77 -1.49
N THR A 233 -10.86 -7.57 -0.51
CA THR A 233 -11.13 -9.01 -0.46
C THR A 233 -12.65 -9.29 -0.52
N LEU A 234 -13.47 -8.60 0.28
CA LEU A 234 -14.94 -8.74 0.26
C LEU A 234 -15.55 -8.42 -1.11
N ARG A 235 -15.06 -7.40 -1.82
CA ARG A 235 -15.49 -7.13 -3.21
C ARG A 235 -15.12 -8.27 -4.15
N GLU A 236 -13.94 -8.86 -3.99
CA GLU A 236 -13.55 -10.06 -4.75
C GLU A 236 -14.46 -11.27 -4.43
N HIS A 237 -15.04 -11.32 -3.23
CA HIS A 237 -16.01 -12.32 -2.81
C HIS A 237 -17.47 -11.99 -3.18
N GLN A 238 -17.71 -10.97 -4.02
CA GLN A 238 -19.05 -10.55 -4.43
C GLN A 238 -19.92 -10.05 -3.26
N LEU A 239 -19.29 -9.49 -2.22
CA LEU A 239 -19.94 -8.83 -1.10
C LEU A 239 -19.67 -7.30 -1.12
N PRO A 240 -20.10 -6.58 -2.18
CA PRO A 240 -19.83 -5.14 -2.29
C PRO A 240 -20.53 -4.33 -1.21
N GLY A 241 -21.69 -4.78 -0.70
CA GLY A 241 -22.40 -4.11 0.38
C GLY A 241 -21.61 -4.10 1.69
N ASP A 242 -21.03 -5.24 2.06
CA ASP A 242 -20.18 -5.36 3.27
C ASP A 242 -18.88 -4.56 3.12
N ALA A 243 -18.29 -4.56 1.92
CA ALA A 243 -17.10 -3.75 1.63
C ALA A 243 -17.39 -2.23 1.74
N ASP A 244 -18.55 -1.78 1.26
CA ASP A 244 -18.96 -0.38 1.37
C ASP A 244 -19.27 0.00 2.82
N ALA A 245 -19.87 -0.92 3.60
CA ALA A 245 -20.09 -0.72 5.02
C ALA A 245 -18.77 -0.51 5.77
N LEU A 246 -17.74 -1.32 5.49
CA LEU A 246 -16.41 -1.15 6.08
C LEU A 246 -15.77 0.20 5.73
N LEU A 247 -15.79 0.59 4.45
CA LEU A 247 -15.16 1.83 4.02
C LEU A 247 -15.83 3.07 4.62
N ARG A 248 -17.15 3.03 4.82
CA ARG A 248 -17.90 4.13 5.48
C ARG A 248 -17.53 4.31 6.95
N MET A 249 -17.00 3.30 7.64
CA MET A 249 -16.61 3.41 9.05
C MET A 249 -15.29 4.18 9.25
N ILE A 250 -14.50 4.37 8.19
CA ILE A 250 -13.19 5.04 8.26
C ILE A 250 -13.27 6.52 7.82
N ILE A 251 -14.34 6.91 7.12
CA ILE A 251 -14.55 8.28 6.61
C ILE A 251 -15.18 9.14 7.71
#